data_AF-A0A2G9MLR7-F1
#
_entry.id   AF-A0A2G9MLR7-F1
#
_cell.length_a   1.000
_cell.length_b   1.000
_cell.length_c   1.000
_cell.angle_alpha   90.00
_cell.angle_beta   90.00
_cell.angle_gamma   90.00
#
_symmetry.space_group_name_H-M   'P 1'
#
loop_
_entity.id
_entity.type
_entity.pdbx_description
1 polymer ?
#
loop_
_entity_poly.entity_id
_entity_poly.type
_entity_poly.pdbx_seq_one_letter_code
_entity_poly.pdbx_strand_id
1 'polypeptide(L)'
;MAEQEQRRPQRGREDYDQESKKSQVNFSRAYPARVEEVIGRTGTRGEVTQVRCKVLDGFDKNKVLRRNVRGLVQKNDVLMLRETEIEARPLNRPGRGKK
;
A
#
# COMPACT_ATOMS: atom_id res chain seq x y z
N MET A 1 35.59 30.91 -27.41
CA MET A 1 34.18 31.27 -27.65
C MET A 1 33.64 30.25 -28.64
N ALA A 2 32.71 29.35 -28.34
CA ALA A 2 31.67 29.34 -27.34
C ALA A 2 31.49 27.92 -26.75
N GLU A 3 31.13 27.87 -25.46
CA GLU A 3 30.69 26.68 -24.74
C GLU A 3 29.47 26.03 -25.43
N GLN A 4 29.49 24.71 -25.55
CA GLN A 4 28.27 23.93 -25.74
C GLN A 4 28.15 22.94 -24.59
N GLU A 5 27.34 23.35 -23.62
CA GLU A 5 26.95 22.62 -22.44
C GLU A 5 26.11 21.38 -22.83
N GLN A 6 26.74 20.21 -22.87
CA GLN A 6 26.03 18.94 -23.10
C GLN A 6 25.35 18.49 -21.81
N ARG A 7 24.06 18.79 -21.73
CA ARG A 7 23.11 18.33 -20.70
C ARG A 7 23.25 16.82 -20.48
N ARG A 8 23.58 16.42 -19.23
CA ARG A 8 23.58 15.02 -18.80
C ARG A 8 22.21 14.38 -19.10
N PRO A 9 22.13 13.31 -19.91
CA PRO A 9 20.88 12.56 -20.02
C PRO A 9 20.64 11.85 -18.68
N GLN A 10 19.54 12.21 -18.01
CA GLN A 10 19.02 11.44 -16.89
C GLN A 10 18.56 10.09 -17.46
N ARG A 11 19.45 9.10 -17.43
CA ARG A 11 19.14 7.71 -17.78
C ARG A 11 17.96 7.28 -16.94
N GLY A 12 16.81 7.11 -17.60
CA GLY A 12 15.57 6.64 -17.01
C GLY A 12 15.85 5.35 -16.26
N ARG A 13 15.24 5.23 -15.07
CA ARG A 13 15.30 4.01 -14.28
C ARG A 13 14.69 2.91 -15.13
N GLU A 14 15.51 1.93 -15.48
CA GLU A 14 15.12 0.76 -16.26
C GLU A 14 14.18 -0.10 -15.39
N ASP A 15 12.91 -0.19 -15.77
CA ASP A 15 11.94 -1.14 -15.23
C ASP A 15 12.46 -2.56 -15.47
N TYR A 16 12.84 -3.24 -14.39
CA TYR A 16 13.46 -4.55 -14.40
C TYR A 16 12.38 -5.64 -14.46
N ASP A 17 11.74 -5.81 -15.61
CA ASP A 17 10.87 -6.96 -15.86
C ASP A 17 11.73 -8.21 -16.09
N GLN A 18 11.99 -8.96 -15.02
CA GLN A 18 12.67 -10.26 -15.09
C GLN A 18 11.66 -11.37 -15.39
N GLU A 19 11.66 -11.82 -16.65
CA GLU A 19 10.88 -12.96 -17.12
C GLU A 19 11.51 -14.28 -16.63
N SER A 20 10.85 -14.97 -15.69
CA SER A 20 11.23 -16.34 -15.28
C SER A 20 10.03 -17.29 -15.20
N LYS A 21 10.07 -18.24 -16.13
CA LYS A 21 9.27 -19.46 -16.38
C LYS A 21 8.30 -19.95 -15.27
N LYS A 22 7.00 -19.82 -15.60
CA LYS A 22 5.86 -20.77 -15.46
C LYS A 22 5.82 -21.73 -14.25
N SER A 23 5.23 -21.26 -13.16
CA SER A 23 4.04 -21.90 -12.58
C SER A 23 2.84 -21.05 -13.01
N GLN A 24 1.74 -21.64 -13.46
CA GLN A 24 0.55 -20.88 -13.89
C GLN A 24 -0.15 -20.32 -12.64
N VAL A 25 0.42 -19.27 -12.06
CA VAL A 25 -0.16 -18.54 -10.94
C VAL A 25 -1.03 -17.45 -11.54
N ASN A 26 -2.34 -17.49 -11.27
CA ASN A 26 -3.23 -16.39 -11.62
C ASN A 26 -2.86 -15.17 -10.77
N PHE A 27 -1.99 -14.31 -11.30
CA PHE A 27 -1.71 -13.00 -10.70
C PHE A 27 -2.90 -12.07 -10.96
N SER A 28 -3.73 -11.89 -9.93
CA SER A 28 -4.74 -10.83 -9.95
C SER A 28 -4.05 -9.47 -9.96
N ARG A 29 -4.59 -8.50 -10.72
CA ARG A 29 -4.14 -7.10 -10.69
C ARG A 29 -4.08 -6.61 -9.23
N ALA A 30 -2.95 -6.04 -8.84
CA ALA A 30 -2.74 -5.51 -7.50
C ALA A 30 -2.25 -4.06 -7.59
N TYR A 31 -2.69 -3.25 -6.64
CA TYR A 31 -2.45 -1.82 -6.60
C TYR A 31 -1.51 -1.48 -5.43
N PRO A 32 -0.37 -0.83 -5.68
CA PRO A 32 0.55 -0.42 -4.63
C PRO A 32 -0.06 0.70 -3.78
N ALA A 33 0.01 0.57 -2.46
CA ALA A 33 -0.45 1.58 -1.50
C ALA A 33 0.58 1.80 -0.40
N ARG A 34 0.86 3.06 -0.06
CA ARG A 34 1.81 3.44 1.00
C ARG A 34 1.08 3.61 2.33
N VAL A 35 1.60 3.05 3.42
CA VAL A 35 1.09 3.25 4.77
C VAL A 35 1.42 4.67 5.24
N GLU A 36 0.41 5.47 5.56
CA GLU A 36 0.61 6.80 6.17
C GLU A 36 0.60 6.71 7.70
N GLU A 37 -0.34 5.96 8.26
CA GLU A 37 -0.55 5.90 9.71
C GLU A 37 -0.96 4.49 10.15
N VAL A 38 -0.45 4.08 11.31
CA VAL A 38 -0.87 2.87 12.01
C VAL A 38 -1.88 3.28 13.08
N ILE A 39 -3.13 2.81 12.97
CA ILE A 39 -4.20 3.20 13.89
C ILE A 39 -4.06 2.45 15.22
N GLY A 40 -3.83 1.13 15.17
CA GLY A 40 -3.71 0.30 16.35
C GLY A 40 -3.99 -1.17 16.09
N ARG A 41 -3.87 -2.00 17.13
CA ARG A 41 -4.17 -3.44 17.07
C ARG A 41 -5.67 -3.69 17.26
N THR A 42 -6.21 -4.61 16.46
CA THR A 42 -7.62 -4.97 16.36
C THR A 42 -7.77 -6.49 16.43
N GLY A 43 -8.96 -6.97 16.84
CA GLY A 43 -9.31 -8.39 16.94
C GLY A 43 -9.14 -8.93 18.36
N THR A 44 -9.89 -9.98 18.70
CA THR A 44 -9.98 -10.52 20.06
C THR A 44 -8.62 -10.89 20.68
N ARG A 45 -7.65 -11.29 19.84
CA ARG A 45 -6.30 -11.69 20.24
C ARG A 45 -5.21 -10.67 19.87
N GLY A 46 -5.57 -9.53 19.28
CA GLY A 46 -4.60 -8.49 18.88
C GLY A 46 -3.67 -8.87 17.72
N GLU A 47 -4.02 -9.88 16.93
CA GLU A 47 -3.18 -10.41 15.83
C GLU A 47 -3.20 -9.54 14.56
N VAL A 48 -4.11 -8.58 14.49
CA VAL A 48 -4.35 -7.75 13.32
C VAL A 48 -4.06 -6.30 13.67
N THR A 49 -3.31 -5.60 12.82
CA THR A 49 -3.06 -4.17 12.94
C THR A 49 -3.92 -3.45 11.90
N GLN A 50 -4.69 -2.45 12.33
CA GLN A 50 -5.41 -1.57 11.43
C GLN A 50 -4.51 -0.42 10.99
N VAL A 51 -4.39 -0.22 9.68
CA VAL A 51 -3.55 0.81 9.07
C VAL A 51 -4.37 1.70 8.14
N ARG A 52 -3.93 2.94 7.97
CA ARG A 52 -4.35 3.83 6.87
C ARG A 52 -3.27 3.81 5.82
N CYS A 53 -3.64 3.38 4.61
CA CYS A 53 -2.77 3.37 3.46
C CYS A 53 -3.33 4.25 2.35
N LYS A 54 -2.47 4.99 1.69
CA LYS A 54 -2.74 5.83 0.53
C LYS A 54 -2.37 5.09 -0.75
N VAL A 55 -3.33 4.93 -1.66
CA VAL A 55 -3.11 4.25 -2.94
C VAL A 55 -2.23 5.11 -3.86
N LEU A 56 -1.17 4.51 -4.41
CA LEU A 56 -0.23 5.19 -5.30
C LEU A 56 -0.62 5.09 -6.78
N ASP A 57 -1.23 3.97 -7.17
CA ASP A 57 -1.56 3.66 -8.56
C ASP A 57 -2.95 3.00 -8.70
N GLY A 58 -3.59 3.17 -9.86
CA GLY A 58 -4.94 2.68 -10.16
C GLY A 58 -6.01 3.76 -10.25
N PHE A 59 -7.27 3.32 -10.35
CA PHE A 59 -8.46 4.18 -10.48
C PHE A 59 -8.66 5.10 -9.26
N ASP A 60 -8.38 4.58 -8.06
CA ASP A 60 -8.53 5.30 -6.78
C ASP A 60 -7.21 5.99 -6.33
N LYS A 61 -6.47 6.62 -7.24
CA LYS A 61 -5.20 7.29 -6.90
C LYS A 61 -5.39 8.33 -5.79
N ASN A 62 -4.46 8.35 -4.83
CA ASN A 62 -4.47 9.23 -3.64
C ASN A 62 -5.60 9.00 -2.63
N LYS A 63 -6.45 7.99 -2.81
CA LYS A 63 -7.47 7.63 -1.80
C LYS A 63 -6.79 7.03 -0.57
N VAL A 64 -7.22 7.49 0.60
CA VAL A 64 -6.81 6.91 1.89
C VAL A 64 -7.81 5.82 2.26
N LEU A 65 -7.30 4.60 2.45
CA LEU A 65 -8.07 3.41 2.76
C LEU A 65 -7.64 2.84 4.10
N ARG A 66 -8.60 2.29 4.84
CA ARG A 66 -8.30 1.50 6.04
C ARG A 66 -8.16 0.02 5.70
N ARG A 67 -7.05 -0.58 6.12
CA ARG A 67 -6.77 -2.00 5.90
C ARG A 67 -6.32 -2.70 7.17
N ASN A 68 -6.65 -3.98 7.21
CA ASN A 68 -6.23 -4.90 8.25
C ASN A 68 -5.00 -5.65 7.74
N VAL A 69 -3.88 -5.49 8.42
CA VAL A 69 -2.63 -6.16 8.12
C VAL A 69 -2.31 -7.11 9.25
N ARG A 70 -1.85 -8.32 8.92
CA ARG A 70 -1.31 -9.24 9.92
C ARG A 70 0.17 -8.96 10.11
N GLY A 71 0.61 -8.83 11.35
CA GLY A 71 2.01 -8.60 11.69
C GLY A 71 2.36 -7.14 12.00
N LEU A 72 3.66 -6.90 12.10
CA LEU A 72 4.24 -5.58 12.35
C LEU A 72 4.32 -4.81 11.03
N VAL A 73 3.97 -3.53 11.09
CA VAL A 73 3.95 -2.63 9.93
C VAL A 73 4.36 -1.24 10.38
N GLN A 74 5.09 -0.54 9.54
CA GLN A 74 5.64 0.78 9.83
C GLN A 74 5.09 1.83 8.86
N LYS A 75 5.27 3.10 9.22
CA LYS A 75 4.95 4.22 8.33
C LYS A 75 5.86 4.13 7.10
N ASN A 76 5.31 4.47 5.94
CA ASN A 76 5.94 4.41 4.62
C ASN A 76 6.13 3.01 4.00
N ASP A 77 5.68 1.95 4.66
CA ASP A 77 5.64 0.62 4.04
C ASP A 77 4.70 0.59 2.82
N VAL A 78 4.99 -0.27 1.85
CA VAL A 78 4.15 -0.46 0.66
C VAL A 78 3.39 -1.78 0.74
N LEU A 79 2.08 -1.70 0.60
CA LEU A 79 1.14 -2.83 0.60
C LEU A 79 0.57 -3.00 -0.81
N MET A 80 0.53 -4.24 -1.28
CA MET A 80 -0.13 -4.59 -2.54
C MET A 80 -1.59 -4.94 -2.27
N LEU A 81 -2.51 -4.06 -2.67
CA LEU A 81 -3.95 -4.24 -2.49
C LEU A 81 -4.56 -4.90 -3.72
N ARG A 82 -5.25 -6.04 -3.55
CA ARG A 82 -5.99 -6.67 -4.65
C ARG A 82 -7.22 -5.87 -5.07
N GLU A 83 -7.84 -5.18 -4.12
CA GLU A 83 -9.07 -4.43 -4.30
C GLU A 83 -8.96 -3.10 -3.56
N THR A 84 -9.28 -1.97 -4.19
CA THR A 84 -9.24 -0.62 -3.60
C THR A 84 -10.61 -0.12 -3.11
N GLU A 85 -11.68 -0.85 -3.40
CA GLU A 85 -13.06 -0.42 -3.14
C GLU A 85 -13.51 -0.67 -1.69
N ILE A 86 -13.06 -1.77 -1.08
CA ILE A 86 -13.53 -2.21 0.25
C ILE A 86 -12.72 -1.54 1.36
N GLU A 87 -13.36 -1.10 2.44
CA GLU A 87 -12.65 -0.58 3.62
C GLU A 87 -12.86 -1.44 4.87
N ALA A 88 -11.85 -1.50 5.73
CA ALA A 88 -12.00 -2.08 7.05
C ALA A 88 -12.92 -1.22 7.93
N ARG A 89 -13.77 -1.88 8.74
CA ARG A 89 -14.67 -1.20 9.67
C ARG A 89 -13.87 -0.37 10.69
N PRO A 90 -14.35 0.83 11.07
CA PRO A 90 -13.68 1.63 12.09
C PRO A 90 -13.68 0.92 13.44
N LEU A 91 -12.61 1.14 14.19
CA LEU A 91 -12.46 0.69 15.58
C LEU A 91 -13.40 1.37 16.57
N ASN A 92 -14.06 2.48 16.20
CA ASN A 92 -14.85 3.31 17.11
C ASN A 92 -16.25 2.75 17.44
N ARG A 93 -16.36 1.46 17.74
CA ARG A 93 -17.59 0.95 18.37
C ARG A 93 -17.42 1.09 19.88
N PRO A 94 -18.03 2.07 20.57
CA PRO A 94 -18.18 1.98 22.01
C PRO A 94 -18.89 0.64 22.27
N GLY A 95 -18.22 -0.23 23.02
CA GLY A 95 -18.83 -1.48 23.45
C GLY A 95 -20.18 -1.19 24.11
N ARG A 96 -21.13 -2.10 23.89
CA ARG A 96 -22.40 -2.17 24.62
C ARG A 96 -22.04 -2.39 26.10
N GLY A 97 -21.83 -1.32 26.85
CA GLY A 97 -21.26 -1.40 28.19
C GLY A 97 -20.77 -0.08 28.80
N LYS A 98 -21.19 1.09 28.29
CA LYS A 98 -21.18 2.29 29.13
C LYS A 98 -22.36 2.17 30.10
N LYS A 99 -22.07 1.74 31.34
CA LYS A 99 -22.85 2.19 32.50
C LYS A 99 -22.43 3.63 32.82
#